data_AF-A0A7C0W5J4-F1
#
_entry.id   AF-A0A7C0W5J4-F1
#
_cell.length_a   1.000
_cell.length_b   1.000
_cell.length_c   1.000
_cell.angle_alpha   90.00
_cell.angle_beta   90.00
_cell.angle_gamma   90.00
#
_symmetry.space_group_name_H-M   'P 1'
#
loop_
_entity.id
_entity.type
_entity.pdbx_description
1 polymer ?
#
loop_
_entity_poly.entity_id
_entity_poly.type
_entity_poly.pdbx_seq_one_letter_code
_entity_poly.pdbx_strand_id
1 'polypeptide(L)'
;VGPLAGQEVGLATEAARMTTSPITGFTACNPAQSPRGCVDYTLFKPRGHYTRNEDLERYFRAMSLLGQEGASFVVEMDGETPVVDEPAMQFALLVASAMQADPVIEQDWRLIYEPTAFMVGMADDYTPFELAAVAASVVGDGWSTDDLANTGLLRTVAEELLAIRPVGINPEAASVRIMGARFVIDSYILDQLAWPNVGEEPPAKRRVYVSPLDVAATFDSDLALGIQRQAGEDRYLHYEDRMAAMRELISVRTEDDWAATVYDAWMSALQPVWREHGDAFPPFMRNDAWTAKDLQTGLGSYAELKHDTILYAKQEFAAEGGGDWTELHPRHWVEPDPIAFERMSQVAALLQSGLTGRGLLTDADDRLLGDLREFLARLARLAGDELSGRAISTDDNDWLGRIGSAMEGLWYASSDADPETGAVASGDARDALIADIGRTTFKYLEIGTGAIDQILVLVPDDTGRFQVAIGGVYSYYEFWRPKELGRLTDEEWWKLLDDGAAPDRLAPMILPNPDGGERHRPAWQAAFLVP
;
A
#
# COMPACT_ATOMS: atom_id res chain seq x y z
N VAL A 1 14.23 -32.61 -0.96
CA VAL A 1 14.91 -31.30 -0.96
C VAL A 1 16.42 -31.52 -0.89
N GLY A 2 17.22 -30.78 -1.66
CA GLY A 2 18.69 -30.84 -1.57
C GLY A 2 19.23 -30.09 -0.35
N PRO A 3 20.51 -30.26 0.03
CA PRO A 3 21.06 -29.68 1.27
C PRO A 3 21.04 -28.15 1.29
N LEU A 4 21.25 -27.47 0.15
CA LEU A 4 21.21 -26.01 0.05
C LEU A 4 19.78 -25.48 0.18
N ALA A 5 18.83 -26.02 -0.59
CA ALA A 5 17.42 -25.66 -0.46
C ALA A 5 16.81 -25.99 0.92
N GLY A 6 17.37 -26.96 1.66
CA GLY A 6 17.01 -27.21 3.06
C GLY A 6 17.53 -26.14 4.03
N GLN A 7 18.68 -25.51 3.72
CA GLN A 7 19.19 -24.36 4.46
C GLN A 7 18.42 -23.08 4.10
N GLU A 8 18.05 -22.92 2.83
CA GLU A 8 17.22 -21.82 2.32
C GLU A 8 15.87 -21.75 3.05
N VAL A 9 15.12 -22.87 3.06
CA VAL A 9 13.87 -22.99 3.81
C VAL A 9 14.10 -22.79 5.31
N GLY A 10 15.27 -23.17 5.84
CA GLY A 10 15.67 -22.90 7.22
C GLY A 10 15.77 -21.40 7.53
N LEU A 11 16.43 -20.61 6.68
CA LEU A 11 16.57 -19.16 6.83
C LEU A 11 15.23 -18.44 6.63
N ALA A 12 14.46 -18.85 5.62
CA ALA A 12 13.10 -18.36 5.35
C ALA A 12 12.11 -18.65 6.49
N THR A 13 12.30 -19.75 7.23
CA THR A 13 11.48 -20.10 8.41
C THR A 13 11.99 -19.42 9.69
N GLU A 14 13.31 -19.21 9.81
CA GLU A 14 13.92 -18.47 10.94
C GLU A 14 13.54 -16.98 10.90
N ALA A 15 13.47 -16.38 9.71
CA ALA A 15 12.98 -15.02 9.44
C ALA A 15 13.61 -13.89 10.32
N ALA A 16 14.80 -14.11 10.88
CA ALA A 16 15.34 -13.31 11.98
C ALA A 16 16.49 -12.35 11.61
N ARG A 17 17.09 -12.44 10.41
CA ARG A 17 18.24 -11.60 10.01
C ARG A 17 18.38 -11.42 8.51
N MET A 18 19.12 -10.39 8.12
CA MET A 18 19.70 -10.27 6.78
C MET A 18 20.98 -11.12 6.69
N THR A 19 21.14 -11.94 5.65
CA THR A 19 22.33 -12.79 5.41
C THR A 19 22.44 -13.24 3.94
N THR A 20 23.48 -13.99 3.58
CA THR A 20 23.64 -14.64 2.25
C THR A 20 22.69 -15.80 2.04
N SER A 21 22.10 -15.91 0.84
CA SER A 21 21.27 -17.04 0.44
C SER A 21 22.12 -18.24 -0.01
N PRO A 22 21.93 -19.45 0.56
CA PRO A 22 22.67 -20.65 0.17
C PRO A 22 22.37 -21.15 -1.25
N ILE A 23 21.35 -20.64 -1.95
CA ILE A 23 21.08 -20.99 -3.36
C ILE A 23 21.66 -20.01 -4.39
N THR A 24 21.93 -18.75 -4.02
CA THR A 24 22.44 -17.71 -4.94
C THR A 24 23.97 -17.68 -5.08
N GLY A 25 24.71 -18.40 -4.23
CA GLY A 25 26.16 -18.56 -4.33
C GLY A 25 27.01 -17.40 -3.78
N PHE A 26 26.39 -16.31 -3.33
CA PHE A 26 27.10 -15.22 -2.65
C PHE A 26 27.71 -15.69 -1.32
N THR A 27 28.98 -15.37 -1.10
CA THR A 27 29.77 -15.85 0.06
C THR A 27 29.93 -14.82 1.18
N ALA A 28 29.46 -13.58 0.98
CA ALA A 28 29.40 -12.54 1.99
C ALA A 28 28.22 -11.60 1.74
N CYS A 29 27.67 -11.03 2.81
CA CYS A 29 26.67 -9.97 2.79
C CYS A 29 27.22 -8.77 3.57
N ASN A 30 27.21 -7.58 2.99
CA ASN A 30 27.69 -6.35 3.63
C ASN A 30 26.79 -5.14 3.30
N PRO A 31 25.64 -5.00 4.00
CA PRO A 31 24.61 -4.02 3.65
C PRO A 31 25.00 -2.55 3.91
N ALA A 32 26.22 -2.30 4.39
CA ALA A 32 26.79 -0.97 4.54
C ALA A 32 27.77 -0.58 3.41
N GLN A 33 28.09 -1.49 2.48
CA GLN A 33 29.01 -1.26 1.36
C GLN A 33 28.49 -1.79 0.02
N SER A 34 27.87 -2.98 0.00
CA SER A 34 27.13 -3.49 -1.16
C SER A 34 26.08 -4.51 -0.69
N PRO A 35 24.78 -4.29 -0.95
CA PRO A 35 23.72 -5.23 -0.60
C PRO A 35 23.59 -6.41 -1.58
N ARG A 36 24.39 -6.51 -2.64
CA ARG A 36 24.37 -7.72 -3.50
C ARG A 36 24.87 -8.91 -2.70
N GLY A 37 24.07 -9.98 -2.67
CA GLY A 37 24.27 -11.11 -1.77
C GLY A 37 23.68 -10.94 -0.36
N CYS A 38 22.97 -9.86 -0.06
CA CYS A 38 22.19 -9.71 1.18
C CYS A 38 20.70 -9.94 0.95
N VAL A 39 20.21 -11.11 1.35
CA VAL A 39 18.77 -11.40 1.47
C VAL A 39 18.30 -10.93 2.83
N ASP A 40 17.20 -10.17 2.87
CA ASP A 40 16.59 -9.72 4.10
C ASP A 40 15.50 -10.69 4.59
N TYR A 41 15.90 -11.81 5.19
CA TYR A 41 14.93 -12.81 5.67
C TYR A 41 13.96 -12.27 6.74
N THR A 42 14.23 -11.09 7.31
CA THR A 42 13.25 -10.41 8.18
C THR A 42 11.98 -9.96 7.45
N LEU A 43 11.97 -9.98 6.11
CA LEU A 43 10.76 -9.81 5.29
C LEU A 43 9.86 -11.06 5.30
N PHE A 44 10.38 -12.24 5.64
CA PHE A 44 9.67 -13.52 5.57
C PHE A 44 8.85 -13.81 6.85
N LYS A 45 8.93 -12.95 7.88
CA LYS A 45 8.03 -12.99 9.05
C LYS A 45 6.60 -12.70 8.57
N PRO A 46 5.64 -13.65 8.69
CA PRO A 46 4.23 -13.38 8.38
C PRO A 46 3.70 -12.23 9.24
N ARG A 47 2.92 -11.35 8.62
CA ARG A 47 2.34 -10.12 9.19
C ARG A 47 1.16 -9.67 8.34
N GLY A 48 0.33 -8.78 8.87
CA GLY A 48 -1.02 -8.52 8.34
C GLY A 48 -1.89 -9.78 8.40
N HIS A 49 -2.93 -9.84 7.55
CA HIS A 49 -3.87 -10.97 7.45
C HIS A 49 -3.22 -12.37 7.33
N TYR A 50 -1.95 -12.45 6.96
CA TYR A 50 -1.19 -13.70 6.82
C TYR A 50 -0.81 -14.37 8.16
N THR A 51 -1.07 -13.76 9.32
CA THR A 51 -0.97 -14.43 10.64
C THR A 51 -2.18 -15.30 10.96
N ARG A 52 -3.33 -15.13 10.28
CA ARG A 52 -4.61 -15.80 10.60
C ARG A 52 -4.53 -17.33 10.70
N ASN A 53 -3.74 -18.00 9.84
CA ASN A 53 -3.60 -19.46 9.85
C ASN A 53 -2.31 -19.96 9.18
N GLU A 54 -1.97 -21.25 9.41
CA GLU A 54 -0.74 -21.87 8.90
C GLU A 54 -0.62 -21.88 7.37
N ASP A 55 -1.72 -21.90 6.60
CA ASP A 55 -1.65 -21.96 5.13
C ASP A 55 -1.38 -20.59 4.52
N LEU A 56 -1.95 -19.52 5.09
CA LEU A 56 -1.56 -18.14 4.75
C LEU A 56 -0.12 -17.86 5.20
N GLU A 57 0.30 -18.35 6.36
CA GLU A 57 1.69 -18.32 6.85
C GLU A 57 2.67 -19.05 5.90
N ARG A 58 2.26 -20.20 5.34
CA ARG A 58 3.03 -20.96 4.34
C ARG A 58 3.11 -20.21 3.01
N TYR A 59 1.97 -19.70 2.55
CA TYR A 59 1.86 -18.93 1.31
C TYR A 59 2.69 -17.63 1.36
N PHE A 60 2.63 -16.89 2.48
CA PHE A 60 3.42 -15.69 2.71
C PHE A 60 4.93 -15.97 2.59
N ARG A 61 5.44 -17.01 3.24
CA ARG A 61 6.86 -17.39 3.14
C ARG A 61 7.24 -17.87 1.74
N ALA A 62 6.36 -18.57 1.04
CA ALA A 62 6.60 -19.02 -0.33
C ALA A 62 6.67 -17.85 -1.32
N MET A 63 5.70 -16.92 -1.29
CA MET A 63 5.72 -15.72 -2.13
C MET A 63 6.85 -14.76 -1.74
N SER A 64 7.19 -14.64 -0.44
CA SER A 64 8.38 -13.92 0.02
C SER A 64 9.66 -14.49 -0.60
N LEU A 65 9.81 -15.81 -0.65
CA LEU A 65 10.96 -16.46 -1.31
C LEU A 65 10.99 -16.14 -2.80
N LEU A 66 9.88 -16.36 -3.50
CA LEU A 66 9.78 -16.17 -4.96
C LEU A 66 9.92 -14.69 -5.40
N GLY A 67 9.63 -13.74 -4.51
CA GLY A 67 9.79 -12.30 -4.75
C GLY A 67 11.12 -11.72 -4.27
N GLN A 68 11.67 -12.16 -3.14
CA GLN A 68 12.91 -11.62 -2.57
C GLN A 68 14.18 -12.28 -3.12
N GLU A 69 14.14 -13.58 -3.45
CA GLU A 69 15.24 -14.23 -4.19
C GLU A 69 15.20 -13.79 -5.65
N GLY A 70 16.04 -12.82 -5.98
CA GLY A 70 16.19 -12.26 -7.32
C GLY A 70 17.62 -12.37 -7.83
N ALA A 71 17.76 -12.75 -9.09
CA ALA A 71 19.04 -12.73 -9.78
C ALA A 71 19.38 -11.28 -10.18
N SER A 72 19.96 -10.51 -9.26
CA SER A 72 20.45 -9.15 -9.51
C SER A 72 21.65 -9.21 -10.46
N PHE A 73 21.41 -8.92 -11.74
CA PHE A 73 22.37 -9.17 -12.82
C PHE A 73 23.17 -7.94 -13.23
N VAL A 74 22.80 -6.74 -12.77
CA VAL A 74 23.59 -5.51 -12.95
C VAL A 74 24.50 -5.31 -11.74
N VAL A 75 25.80 -5.09 -11.98
CA VAL A 75 26.84 -4.79 -10.98
C VAL A 75 27.07 -3.28 -10.84
N GLU A 76 27.10 -2.57 -11.96
CA GLU A 76 27.16 -1.11 -12.08
C GLU A 76 26.84 -0.71 -13.53
N MET A 77 26.53 0.56 -13.78
CA MET A 77 26.34 1.10 -15.13
C MET A 77 27.58 1.87 -15.56
N ASP A 78 28.29 1.39 -16.60
CA ASP A 78 29.35 2.14 -17.28
C ASP A 78 28.71 3.02 -18.36
N GLY A 79 28.17 4.16 -17.93
CA GLY A 79 27.31 5.01 -18.75
C GLY A 79 25.96 4.35 -19.02
N GLU A 80 25.72 3.95 -20.27
CA GLU A 80 24.52 3.23 -20.70
C GLU A 80 24.74 1.69 -20.77
N THR A 81 25.96 1.21 -20.49
CA THR A 81 26.32 -0.23 -20.59
C THR A 81 26.27 -0.90 -19.22
N PRO A 82 25.56 -2.04 -19.04
CA PRO A 82 25.60 -2.78 -17.79
C PRO A 82 26.90 -3.58 -17.62
N VAL A 83 27.55 -3.45 -16.47
CA VAL A 83 28.51 -4.45 -15.99
C VAL A 83 27.70 -5.62 -15.43
N VAL A 84 27.80 -6.80 -16.03
CA VAL A 84 26.92 -7.94 -15.74
C VAL A 84 27.52 -8.91 -14.72
N ASP A 85 26.71 -9.32 -13.74
CA ASP A 85 27.00 -10.42 -12.84
C ASP A 85 26.72 -11.75 -13.58
N GLU A 86 27.76 -12.30 -14.19
CA GLU A 86 27.67 -13.51 -15.01
C GLU A 86 27.07 -14.71 -14.25
N PRO A 87 27.47 -15.02 -12.99
CA PRO A 87 26.80 -16.04 -12.17
C PRO A 87 25.31 -15.79 -11.92
N ALA A 88 24.90 -14.56 -11.60
CA ALA A 88 23.49 -14.23 -11.38
C ALA A 88 22.68 -14.40 -12.67
N MET A 89 23.18 -13.92 -13.82
CA MET A 89 22.50 -14.10 -15.11
C MET A 89 22.41 -15.59 -15.50
N GLN A 90 23.45 -16.38 -15.25
CA GLN A 90 23.42 -17.84 -15.44
C GLN A 90 22.35 -18.52 -14.57
N PHE A 91 22.25 -18.14 -13.28
CA PHE A 91 21.20 -18.64 -12.40
C PHE A 91 19.81 -18.25 -12.90
N ALA A 92 19.62 -17.00 -13.34
CA ALA A 92 18.36 -16.51 -13.91
C ALA A 92 17.92 -17.33 -15.13
N LEU A 93 18.84 -17.58 -16.08
CA LEU A 93 18.58 -18.35 -17.29
C LEU A 93 18.29 -19.83 -17.01
N LEU A 94 18.88 -20.41 -15.96
CA LEU A 94 18.54 -21.76 -15.50
C LEU A 94 17.13 -21.82 -14.87
N VAL A 95 16.74 -20.81 -14.07
CA VAL A 95 15.36 -20.70 -13.54
C VAL A 95 14.34 -20.52 -14.67
N ALA A 96 14.62 -19.62 -15.61
CA ALA A 96 13.77 -19.37 -16.78
C ALA A 96 13.59 -20.62 -17.65
N SER A 97 14.68 -21.34 -17.94
CA SER A 97 14.65 -22.61 -18.67
C SER A 97 13.83 -23.68 -17.93
N ALA A 98 13.95 -23.77 -16.60
CA ALA A 98 13.15 -24.70 -15.79
C ALA A 98 11.65 -24.34 -15.77
N MET A 99 11.30 -23.05 -15.81
CA MET A 99 9.90 -22.60 -15.84
C MET A 99 9.24 -22.76 -17.22
N GLN A 100 10.02 -22.73 -18.31
CA GLN A 100 9.51 -23.03 -19.66
C GLN A 100 9.54 -24.53 -20.03
N ALA A 101 10.13 -25.39 -19.19
CA ALA A 101 10.25 -26.82 -19.48
C ALA A 101 8.90 -27.57 -19.49
N ASP A 102 7.86 -27.02 -18.85
CA ASP A 102 6.49 -27.55 -18.87
C ASP A 102 5.49 -26.38 -18.98
N PRO A 103 4.63 -26.32 -20.02
CA PRO A 103 3.58 -25.30 -20.17
C PRO A 103 2.58 -25.22 -19.00
N VAL A 104 2.50 -26.24 -18.13
CA VAL A 104 1.72 -26.18 -16.90
C VAL A 104 2.33 -25.20 -15.89
N ILE A 105 3.67 -25.10 -15.82
CA ILE A 105 4.35 -24.16 -14.89
C ILE A 105 4.09 -22.71 -15.30
N GLU A 106 4.04 -22.42 -16.62
CA GLU A 106 3.61 -21.10 -17.11
C GLU A 106 2.15 -20.81 -16.73
N GLN A 107 1.25 -21.78 -16.88
CA GLN A 107 -0.17 -21.60 -16.54
C GLN A 107 -0.38 -21.38 -15.04
N ASP A 108 0.23 -22.20 -14.18
CA ASP A 108 0.19 -22.06 -12.72
C ASP A 108 0.81 -20.72 -12.27
N TRP A 109 1.90 -20.29 -12.90
CA TRP A 109 2.50 -18.98 -12.64
C TRP A 109 1.56 -17.83 -13.06
N ARG A 110 0.97 -17.88 -14.25
CA ARG A 110 0.05 -16.85 -14.75
C ARG A 110 -1.22 -16.73 -13.89
N LEU A 111 -1.73 -17.86 -13.38
CA LEU A 111 -2.88 -17.88 -12.46
C LEU A 111 -2.63 -17.10 -11.15
N ILE A 112 -1.38 -16.99 -10.69
CA ILE A 112 -1.01 -16.19 -9.50
C ILE A 112 -0.56 -14.78 -9.91
N TYR A 113 0.19 -14.66 -11.01
CA TYR A 113 0.80 -13.41 -11.44
C TYR A 113 -0.21 -12.43 -12.05
N GLU A 114 -1.08 -12.86 -12.98
CA GLU A 114 -1.98 -11.96 -13.70
C GLU A 114 -3.07 -11.28 -12.83
N PRO A 115 -3.62 -11.92 -11.78
CA PRO A 115 -4.57 -11.26 -10.88
C PRO A 115 -3.87 -10.27 -9.96
N THR A 116 -2.74 -10.66 -9.36
CA THR A 116 -1.96 -9.76 -8.49
C THR A 116 -1.33 -8.60 -9.27
N ALA A 117 -0.96 -8.80 -10.54
CA ALA A 117 -0.49 -7.73 -11.41
C ALA A 117 -1.60 -6.76 -11.83
N PHE A 118 -2.86 -7.21 -11.90
CA PHE A 118 -4.01 -6.34 -12.13
C PHE A 118 -4.43 -5.55 -10.88
N MET A 119 -4.41 -6.19 -9.71
CA MET A 119 -4.75 -5.51 -8.46
C MET A 119 -3.70 -4.47 -8.07
N VAL A 120 -2.41 -4.81 -8.20
CA VAL A 120 -1.30 -4.06 -7.57
C VAL A 120 -0.33 -3.43 -8.57
N GLY A 121 -0.22 -3.97 -9.79
CA GLY A 121 0.75 -3.54 -10.80
C GLY A 121 1.74 -4.64 -11.21
N MET A 122 2.41 -4.45 -12.35
CA MET A 122 3.42 -5.38 -12.85
C MET A 122 4.65 -5.44 -11.92
N ALA A 123 5.40 -6.54 -11.98
CA ALA A 123 6.70 -6.62 -11.30
C ALA A 123 7.64 -5.51 -11.79
N ASP A 124 8.27 -4.81 -10.85
CA ASP A 124 9.23 -3.72 -11.15
C ASP A 124 10.49 -4.30 -11.80
N ASP A 125 11.02 -5.37 -11.20
CA ASP A 125 12.04 -6.26 -11.78
C ASP A 125 11.47 -7.16 -12.89
N TYR A 126 12.35 -7.83 -13.64
CA TYR A 126 11.96 -8.69 -14.77
C TYR A 126 11.51 -10.08 -14.32
N THR A 127 10.59 -10.67 -15.08
CA THR A 127 10.12 -12.04 -14.91
C THR A 127 11.02 -13.04 -15.66
N PRO A 128 11.01 -14.34 -15.30
CA PRO A 128 11.79 -15.36 -16.00
C PRO A 128 11.31 -15.58 -17.45
N PHE A 129 10.04 -15.25 -17.74
CA PHE A 129 9.47 -15.32 -19.09
C PHE A 129 9.92 -14.14 -19.98
N GLU A 130 10.05 -12.92 -19.43
CA GLU A 130 10.70 -11.80 -20.12
C GLU A 130 12.16 -12.13 -20.46
N LEU A 131 12.94 -12.60 -19.48
CA LEU A 131 14.32 -13.04 -19.69
C LEU A 131 14.41 -14.13 -20.78
N ALA A 132 13.53 -15.13 -20.72
CA ALA A 132 13.53 -16.22 -21.69
C ALA A 132 13.22 -15.77 -23.12
N ALA A 133 12.29 -14.82 -23.29
CA ALA A 133 11.97 -14.26 -24.60
C ALA A 133 13.15 -13.48 -25.19
N VAL A 134 13.90 -12.75 -24.36
CA VAL A 134 15.15 -12.07 -24.76
C VAL A 134 16.25 -13.09 -25.10
N ALA A 135 16.45 -14.10 -24.25
CA ALA A 135 17.44 -15.14 -24.53
C ALA A 135 17.15 -15.85 -25.86
N ALA A 136 15.88 -16.19 -26.14
CA ALA A 136 15.47 -16.80 -27.39
C ALA A 136 15.73 -15.90 -28.62
N SER A 137 15.63 -14.57 -28.50
CA SER A 137 15.96 -13.66 -29.62
C SER A 137 17.47 -13.51 -29.85
N VAL A 138 18.28 -13.61 -28.80
CA VAL A 138 19.76 -13.47 -28.87
C VAL A 138 20.46 -14.77 -29.28
N VAL A 139 20.01 -15.93 -28.79
CA VAL A 139 20.69 -17.23 -29.02
C VAL A 139 19.85 -18.30 -29.72
N GLY A 140 18.55 -18.08 -29.89
CA GLY A 140 17.61 -19.01 -30.53
C GLY A 140 16.89 -19.95 -29.55
N ASP A 141 15.93 -20.70 -30.08
CA ASP A 141 15.12 -21.66 -29.30
C ASP A 141 15.97 -22.80 -28.74
N GLY A 142 16.00 -22.95 -27.41
CA GLY A 142 16.62 -24.08 -26.72
C GLY A 142 18.14 -23.96 -26.54
N TRP A 143 18.58 -22.95 -25.79
CA TRP A 143 20.00 -22.68 -25.49
C TRP A 143 20.69 -23.82 -24.72
N SER A 144 21.99 -23.98 -24.98
CA SER A 144 22.85 -24.99 -24.36
C SER A 144 23.62 -24.45 -23.15
N THR A 145 24.25 -25.36 -22.39
CA THR A 145 25.19 -24.99 -21.31
C THR A 145 26.38 -24.17 -21.80
N ASP A 146 26.76 -24.32 -23.07
CA ASP A 146 27.92 -23.63 -23.65
C ASP A 146 27.56 -22.19 -24.04
N ASP A 147 26.29 -21.93 -24.37
CA ASP A 147 25.75 -20.58 -24.59
C ASP A 147 25.65 -19.82 -23.25
N LEU A 148 25.19 -20.50 -22.19
CA LEU A 148 25.19 -19.96 -20.82
C LEU A 148 26.60 -19.65 -20.29
N ALA A 149 27.64 -20.32 -20.81
CA ALA A 149 29.04 -20.04 -20.46
C ALA A 149 29.65 -18.87 -21.27
N ASN A 150 28.93 -18.29 -22.23
CA ASN A 150 29.45 -17.25 -23.11
C ASN A 150 29.15 -15.84 -22.59
N THR A 151 30.16 -15.23 -21.96
CA THR A 151 30.09 -13.88 -21.35
C THR A 151 29.77 -12.74 -22.33
N GLY A 152 29.93 -12.97 -23.64
CA GLY A 152 29.44 -12.06 -24.67
C GLY A 152 27.91 -12.09 -24.78
N LEU A 153 27.34 -13.30 -24.85
CA LEU A 153 25.89 -13.51 -24.98
C LEU A 153 25.16 -13.11 -23.70
N LEU A 154 25.71 -13.42 -22.51
CA LEU A 154 25.14 -12.97 -21.23
C LEU A 154 25.02 -11.44 -21.14
N ARG A 155 25.97 -10.69 -21.73
CA ARG A 155 25.89 -9.22 -21.76
C ARG A 155 24.82 -8.74 -22.72
N THR A 156 24.75 -9.28 -23.95
CA THR A 156 23.70 -8.90 -24.91
C THR A 156 22.30 -9.23 -24.39
N VAL A 157 22.12 -10.35 -23.68
CA VAL A 157 20.85 -10.68 -23.01
C VAL A 157 20.52 -9.66 -21.91
N ALA A 158 21.50 -9.17 -21.14
CA ALA A 158 21.27 -8.12 -20.14
C ALA A 158 20.93 -6.76 -20.78
N GLU A 159 21.63 -6.38 -21.85
CA GLU A 159 21.42 -5.14 -22.62
C GLU A 159 20.02 -5.10 -23.25
N GLU A 160 19.62 -6.17 -23.94
CA GLU A 160 18.29 -6.30 -24.57
C GLU A 160 17.16 -6.40 -23.52
N LEU A 161 17.40 -7.03 -22.36
CA LEU A 161 16.42 -7.10 -21.27
C LEU A 161 16.17 -5.72 -20.63
N LEU A 162 17.23 -4.95 -20.38
CA LEU A 162 17.13 -3.56 -19.91
C LEU A 162 16.45 -2.66 -20.95
N ALA A 163 16.55 -2.99 -22.25
CA ALA A 163 15.89 -2.26 -23.34
C ALA A 163 14.38 -2.53 -23.48
N ILE A 164 13.83 -3.60 -22.88
CA ILE A 164 12.37 -3.84 -22.88
C ILE A 164 11.63 -2.74 -22.13
N ARG A 165 12.12 -2.42 -20.92
CA ARG A 165 11.58 -1.39 -20.02
C ARG A 165 12.62 -1.05 -18.95
N PRO A 166 12.72 0.20 -18.48
CA PRO A 166 13.51 0.50 -17.29
C PRO A 166 12.88 -0.15 -16.05
N VAL A 167 13.72 -0.61 -15.12
CA VAL A 167 13.29 -0.85 -13.72
C VAL A 167 13.07 0.52 -13.07
N GLY A 168 11.95 0.70 -12.39
CA GLY A 168 11.55 1.98 -11.82
C GLY A 168 12.26 2.31 -10.50
N ILE A 169 12.30 1.36 -9.56
CA ILE A 169 12.81 1.60 -8.21
C ILE A 169 14.15 0.87 -8.03
N ASN A 170 15.22 1.61 -7.72
CA ASN A 170 16.59 1.10 -7.59
C ASN A 170 17.10 0.30 -8.83
N PRO A 171 17.15 0.90 -10.04
CA PRO A 171 17.58 0.23 -11.28
C PRO A 171 19.03 -0.30 -11.25
N GLU A 172 19.90 0.22 -10.39
CA GLU A 172 21.26 -0.31 -10.19
C GLU A 172 21.27 -1.76 -9.64
N ALA A 173 20.16 -2.22 -9.06
CA ALA A 173 19.97 -3.58 -8.55
C ALA A 173 19.06 -4.46 -9.43
N ALA A 174 18.76 -4.03 -10.68
CA ALA A 174 17.88 -4.73 -11.61
C ALA A 174 18.10 -6.25 -11.62
N SER A 175 17.00 -6.98 -11.43
CA SER A 175 16.97 -8.40 -11.12
C SER A 175 15.99 -9.16 -12.01
N VAL A 176 16.16 -10.48 -12.07
CA VAL A 176 15.12 -11.41 -12.56
C VAL A 176 14.54 -12.17 -11.37
N ARG A 177 13.21 -12.15 -11.19
CA ARG A 177 12.48 -12.66 -10.02
C ARG A 177 11.26 -13.47 -10.44
N ILE A 178 11.01 -14.60 -9.79
CA ILE A 178 9.88 -15.47 -10.13
C ILE A 178 8.55 -14.76 -9.82
N MET A 179 8.40 -14.16 -8.65
CA MET A 179 7.23 -13.35 -8.25
C MET A 179 7.68 -11.98 -7.75
N GLY A 180 8.45 -11.25 -8.57
CA GLY A 180 9.03 -9.96 -8.19
C GLY A 180 8.01 -8.95 -7.66
N ALA A 181 8.42 -8.17 -6.65
CA ALA A 181 7.58 -7.16 -6.02
C ALA A 181 7.05 -6.15 -7.07
N ARG A 182 5.81 -5.69 -6.86
CA ARG A 182 5.12 -4.84 -7.85
C ARG A 182 5.63 -3.40 -7.80
N PHE A 183 5.70 -2.77 -8.97
CA PHE A 183 5.90 -1.33 -9.06
C PHE A 183 4.62 -0.63 -8.58
N VAL A 184 4.75 0.27 -7.61
CA VAL A 184 3.66 1.10 -7.09
C VAL A 184 4.13 2.55 -6.95
N ILE A 185 3.28 3.50 -7.33
CA ILE A 185 3.68 4.89 -7.63
C ILE A 185 4.19 5.65 -6.39
N ASP A 186 3.62 5.42 -5.22
CA ASP A 186 4.07 5.94 -3.91
C ASP A 186 5.51 5.51 -3.58
N SER A 187 5.86 4.27 -3.86
CA SER A 187 7.17 3.71 -3.51
C SER A 187 8.24 4.17 -4.49
N TYR A 188 7.84 4.54 -5.71
CA TYR A 188 8.68 5.30 -6.64
C TYR A 188 8.86 6.76 -6.20
N ILE A 189 7.80 7.44 -5.75
CA ILE A 189 7.88 8.80 -5.17
C ILE A 189 8.84 8.82 -3.97
N LEU A 190 8.74 7.84 -3.07
CA LEU A 190 9.62 7.70 -1.90
C LEU A 190 11.09 7.44 -2.32
N ASP A 191 11.36 6.64 -3.35
CA ASP A 191 12.71 6.41 -3.90
C ASP A 191 13.30 7.67 -4.55
N GLN A 192 12.50 8.38 -5.36
CA GLN A 192 12.89 9.62 -6.02
C GLN A 192 13.08 10.80 -5.05
N LEU A 193 12.55 10.69 -3.83
CA LEU A 193 12.76 11.62 -2.72
C LEU A 193 13.75 11.09 -1.66
N ALA A 194 14.38 9.93 -1.87
CA ALA A 194 15.45 9.39 -1.04
C ALA A 194 16.84 9.61 -1.66
N TRP A 195 17.90 9.33 -0.90
CA TRP A 195 19.23 9.10 -1.45
C TRP A 195 19.23 7.86 -2.35
N PRO A 196 19.78 7.90 -3.59
CA PRO A 196 20.73 8.90 -4.10
C PRO A 196 20.12 10.11 -4.81
N ASN A 197 18.80 10.15 -5.01
CA ASN A 197 18.12 11.23 -5.73
C ASN A 197 18.07 12.57 -4.96
N VAL A 198 18.10 12.52 -3.62
CA VAL A 198 18.03 13.66 -2.70
C VAL A 198 19.11 13.59 -1.60
N GLY A 199 19.72 14.75 -1.31
CA GLY A 199 20.86 14.90 -0.40
C GLY A 199 22.21 14.88 -1.13
N GLU A 200 23.30 14.86 -0.36
CA GLU A 200 24.67 14.85 -0.88
C GLU A 200 25.61 14.06 0.05
N GLU A 201 26.88 13.89 -0.36
CA GLU A 201 27.93 13.36 0.52
C GLU A 201 28.48 14.44 1.47
N PRO A 202 29.03 14.09 2.65
CA PRO A 202 29.20 12.74 3.22
C PRO A 202 27.90 12.14 3.77
N PRO A 203 27.87 10.88 4.25
CA PRO A 203 26.64 10.17 4.63
C PRO A 203 25.68 10.89 5.60
N ALA A 204 26.18 11.83 6.41
CA ALA A 204 25.37 12.67 7.30
C ALA A 204 24.51 13.74 6.57
N LYS A 205 24.61 13.87 5.24
CA LYS A 205 23.83 14.79 4.39
C LYS A 205 22.94 14.06 3.37
N ARG A 206 22.89 12.73 3.40
CA ARG A 206 22.05 11.91 2.53
C ARG A 206 20.63 11.83 3.09
N ARG A 207 19.58 12.01 2.27
CA ARG A 207 18.19 11.83 2.73
C ARG A 207 17.84 10.35 2.77
N VAL A 208 18.22 9.67 3.85
CA VAL A 208 17.95 8.24 4.05
C VAL A 208 16.64 7.97 4.82
N TYR A 209 16.05 9.00 5.43
CA TYR A 209 14.73 8.92 6.04
C TYR A 209 13.75 9.67 5.14
N VAL A 210 12.69 8.96 4.75
CA VAL A 210 11.53 9.45 3.99
C VAL A 210 10.29 9.36 4.86
N SER A 211 9.16 9.89 4.38
CA SER A 211 7.86 9.86 5.07
C SER A 211 6.71 9.77 4.05
N PRO A 212 5.61 9.07 4.34
CA PRO A 212 4.31 9.22 3.67
C PRO A 212 3.83 10.66 3.46
N LEU A 213 4.28 11.63 4.28
CA LEU A 213 4.08 13.05 4.00
C LEU A 213 4.66 13.47 2.65
N ASP A 214 5.73 12.82 2.15
CA ASP A 214 6.27 13.03 0.81
C ASP A 214 5.26 12.58 -0.28
N VAL A 215 4.52 11.50 -0.03
CA VAL A 215 3.47 11.00 -0.93
C VAL A 215 2.26 11.94 -0.91
N ALA A 216 1.72 12.27 0.28
CA ALA A 216 0.62 13.22 0.41
C ALA A 216 1.00 14.61 -0.16
N ALA A 217 2.23 15.09 0.08
CA ALA A 217 2.75 16.32 -0.52
C ALA A 217 2.85 16.25 -2.04
N THR A 218 3.17 15.08 -2.61
CA THR A 218 3.18 14.85 -4.05
C THR A 218 1.76 14.84 -4.64
N PHE A 219 0.76 14.39 -3.89
CA PHE A 219 -0.66 14.44 -4.25
C PHE A 219 -1.32 15.79 -3.85
N ASP A 220 -0.57 16.89 -3.98
CA ASP A 220 -0.98 18.28 -3.71
C ASP A 220 -1.38 18.64 -2.26
N SER A 221 -1.03 17.82 -1.24
CA SER A 221 -1.24 18.23 0.16
C SER A 221 -0.20 19.26 0.60
N ASP A 222 -0.55 20.54 0.54
CA ASP A 222 0.32 21.64 0.98
C ASP A 222 0.52 21.66 2.50
N LEU A 223 -0.39 21.07 3.30
CA LEU A 223 -0.16 20.81 4.73
C LEU A 223 0.98 19.80 4.93
N ALA A 224 0.99 18.68 4.19
CA ALA A 224 2.05 17.67 4.31
C ALA A 224 3.41 18.26 3.91
N LEU A 225 3.46 19.01 2.80
CA LEU A 225 4.66 19.74 2.37
C LEU A 225 5.10 20.80 3.40
N GLY A 226 4.14 21.46 4.05
CA GLY A 226 4.38 22.39 5.15
C GLY A 226 4.98 21.73 6.40
N ILE A 227 4.59 20.48 6.72
CA ILE A 227 5.18 19.71 7.82
C ILE A 227 6.62 19.30 7.47
N GLN A 228 6.88 18.81 6.24
CA GLN A 228 8.23 18.44 5.80
C GLN A 228 9.21 19.63 5.81
N ARG A 229 8.77 20.82 5.39
CA ARG A 229 9.55 22.08 5.50
C ARG A 229 9.80 22.52 6.95
N GLN A 230 8.87 22.22 7.87
CA GLN A 230 9.08 22.48 9.31
C GLN A 230 10.09 21.52 9.94
N ALA A 231 10.04 20.23 9.59
CA ALA A 231 11.08 19.25 9.94
C ALA A 231 12.45 19.66 9.36
N GLY A 232 12.46 20.22 8.15
CA GLY A 232 13.64 20.74 7.47
C GLY A 232 14.13 19.87 6.31
N GLU A 233 13.26 19.01 5.77
CA GLU A 233 13.55 18.12 4.66
C GLU A 233 13.87 18.89 3.36
N ASP A 234 13.32 20.10 3.24
CA ASP A 234 13.60 21.09 2.19
C ASP A 234 15.07 21.53 2.11
N ARG A 235 15.85 21.25 3.14
CA ARG A 235 17.28 21.60 3.23
C ARG A 235 18.19 20.53 2.63
N TYR A 236 17.67 19.35 2.29
CA TYR A 236 18.43 18.36 1.51
C TYR A 236 18.56 18.82 0.06
N LEU A 237 19.77 18.66 -0.50
CA LEU A 237 20.05 19.01 -1.89
C LEU A 237 19.08 18.28 -2.83
N HIS A 238 18.53 18.99 -3.82
CA HIS A 238 17.53 18.52 -4.79
C HIS A 238 16.14 18.12 -4.24
N TYR A 239 15.82 18.30 -2.95
CA TYR A 239 14.48 17.95 -2.43
C TYR A 239 13.35 18.67 -3.17
N GLU A 240 13.39 20.01 -3.26
CA GLU A 240 12.37 20.80 -3.94
C GLU A 240 12.31 20.52 -5.46
N ASP A 241 13.45 20.30 -6.11
CA ASP A 241 13.53 19.93 -7.54
C ASP A 241 12.84 18.58 -7.80
N ARG A 242 13.08 17.58 -6.92
CA ARG A 242 12.49 16.24 -7.03
C ARG A 242 11.02 16.23 -6.64
N MET A 243 10.62 16.98 -5.61
CA MET A 243 9.22 17.15 -5.21
C MET A 243 8.40 17.78 -6.34
N ALA A 244 8.95 18.80 -7.02
CA ALA A 244 8.31 19.39 -8.20
C ALA A 244 8.18 18.38 -9.36
N ALA A 245 9.22 17.57 -9.62
CA ALA A 245 9.17 16.52 -10.64
C ALA A 245 8.17 15.40 -10.31
N MET A 246 8.01 15.04 -9.03
CA MET A 246 7.01 14.05 -8.59
C MET A 246 5.59 14.63 -8.64
N ARG A 247 5.37 15.89 -8.25
CA ARG A 247 4.08 16.57 -8.44
C ARG A 247 3.69 16.61 -9.92
N GLU A 248 4.62 16.91 -10.83
CA GLU A 248 4.33 16.89 -12.27
C GLU A 248 4.07 15.46 -12.80
N LEU A 249 4.77 14.44 -12.30
CA LEU A 249 4.48 13.04 -12.63
C LEU A 249 3.04 12.64 -12.26
N ILE A 250 2.49 13.19 -11.17
CA ILE A 250 1.08 12.99 -10.77
C ILE A 250 0.12 13.91 -11.54
N SER A 251 0.54 15.12 -11.92
CA SER A 251 -0.28 16.09 -12.65
C SER A 251 -0.65 15.63 -14.07
N VAL A 252 0.26 14.92 -14.76
CA VAL A 252 0.11 14.54 -16.17
C VAL A 252 -0.56 13.17 -16.40
N ARG A 253 -0.81 12.38 -15.36
CA ARG A 253 -1.44 11.05 -15.49
C ARG A 253 -2.88 11.15 -15.96
N THR A 254 -3.20 10.37 -16.99
CA THR A 254 -4.54 10.28 -17.59
C THR A 254 -5.47 9.38 -16.75
N GLU A 255 -6.76 9.42 -17.07
CA GLU A 255 -7.75 8.51 -16.46
C GLU A 255 -7.41 7.03 -16.74
N ASP A 256 -6.86 6.71 -17.92
CA ASP A 256 -6.39 5.36 -18.27
C ASP A 256 -5.16 4.96 -17.43
N ASP A 257 -4.22 5.89 -17.16
CA ASP A 257 -3.08 5.63 -16.28
C ASP A 257 -3.52 5.37 -14.83
N TRP A 258 -4.60 6.00 -14.36
CA TRP A 258 -5.16 5.74 -13.04
C TRP A 258 -6.02 4.47 -12.99
N ALA A 259 -6.66 4.09 -14.09
CA ALA A 259 -7.44 2.85 -14.20
C ALA A 259 -6.61 1.60 -14.54
N ALA A 260 -5.28 1.74 -14.71
CA ALA A 260 -4.38 0.65 -15.08
C ALA A 260 -4.32 -0.49 -14.03
N THR A 261 -4.46 -0.14 -12.75
CA THR A 261 -4.51 -1.10 -11.63
C THR A 261 -5.55 -0.66 -10.60
N VAL A 262 -6.01 -1.59 -9.76
CA VAL A 262 -6.92 -1.26 -8.63
C VAL A 262 -6.19 -0.34 -7.63
N TYR A 263 -4.89 -0.54 -7.44
CA TYR A 263 -4.01 0.26 -6.60
C TYR A 263 -3.88 1.72 -7.06
N ASP A 264 -3.57 1.95 -8.34
CA ASP A 264 -3.48 3.30 -8.91
C ASP A 264 -4.84 4.01 -8.78
N ALA A 265 -5.95 3.30 -9.02
CA ALA A 265 -7.29 3.84 -8.88
C ALA A 265 -7.60 4.24 -7.42
N TRP A 266 -7.16 3.45 -6.42
CA TRP A 266 -7.27 3.79 -5.00
C TRP A 266 -6.44 5.02 -4.64
N MET A 267 -5.17 5.09 -5.05
CA MET A 267 -4.33 6.27 -4.85
C MET A 267 -4.94 7.53 -5.49
N SER A 268 -5.61 7.39 -6.64
CA SER A 268 -6.38 8.46 -7.26
C SER A 268 -7.60 8.89 -6.43
N ALA A 269 -8.26 7.96 -5.73
CA ALA A 269 -9.38 8.26 -4.84
C ALA A 269 -8.98 9.06 -3.57
N LEU A 270 -7.72 8.94 -3.11
CA LEU A 270 -7.17 9.73 -1.99
C LEU A 270 -6.84 11.18 -2.36
N GLN A 271 -6.52 11.44 -3.63
CA GLN A 271 -6.10 12.76 -4.13
C GLN A 271 -7.07 13.93 -3.80
N PRO A 272 -8.41 13.83 -3.93
CA PRO A 272 -9.30 14.92 -3.56
C PRO A 272 -9.28 15.19 -2.04
N VAL A 273 -9.26 14.14 -1.20
CA VAL A 273 -9.21 14.26 0.27
C VAL A 273 -7.96 15.02 0.72
N TRP A 274 -6.79 14.77 0.12
CA TRP A 274 -5.53 15.40 0.53
C TRP A 274 -5.37 16.89 0.17
N ARG A 275 -6.23 17.45 -0.69
CA ARG A 275 -6.13 18.82 -1.22
C ARG A 275 -6.82 19.86 -0.32
N GLU A 276 -6.36 21.11 -0.37
CA GLU A 276 -6.99 22.17 0.43
C GLU A 276 -8.40 22.53 -0.08
N HIS A 277 -9.37 22.44 0.83
CA HIS A 277 -10.77 22.76 0.60
C HIS A 277 -10.99 24.27 0.40
N GLY A 278 -11.06 24.69 -0.87
CA GLY A 278 -11.25 26.08 -1.30
C GLY A 278 -12.65 26.66 -1.10
N ASP A 279 -12.91 27.86 -1.63
CA ASP A 279 -14.13 28.64 -1.36
C ASP A 279 -15.46 27.98 -1.80
N ALA A 280 -15.41 26.91 -2.61
CA ALA A 280 -16.57 26.11 -2.99
C ALA A 280 -17.13 25.24 -1.85
N PHE A 281 -16.34 24.97 -0.82
CA PHE A 281 -16.69 24.06 0.27
C PHE A 281 -17.30 24.78 1.49
N PRO A 282 -18.05 24.06 2.36
CA PRO A 282 -18.63 24.63 3.58
C PRO A 282 -17.56 25.20 4.53
N PRO A 283 -17.85 26.28 5.29
CA PRO A 283 -16.87 26.92 6.18
C PRO A 283 -16.20 26.00 7.21
N PHE A 284 -16.82 24.88 7.60
CA PHE A 284 -16.24 23.90 8.52
C PHE A 284 -15.12 23.05 7.89
N MET A 285 -15.03 22.97 6.55
CA MET A 285 -13.95 22.26 5.86
C MET A 285 -12.70 23.11 5.61
N ARG A 286 -12.81 24.44 5.74
CA ARG A 286 -11.81 25.41 5.25
C ARG A 286 -10.95 25.97 6.38
N ASN A 287 -10.45 25.08 7.24
CA ASN A 287 -9.63 25.44 8.40
C ASN A 287 -8.65 24.31 8.76
N ASP A 288 -7.56 24.69 9.44
CA ASP A 288 -6.39 23.87 9.73
C ASP A 288 -6.73 22.53 10.41
N ALA A 289 -7.74 22.51 11.29
CA ALA A 289 -8.17 21.29 11.98
C ALA A 289 -8.88 20.30 11.03
N TRP A 290 -9.59 20.83 10.03
CA TRP A 290 -10.16 20.01 8.97
C TRP A 290 -9.09 19.49 8.01
N THR A 291 -8.19 20.35 7.53
CA THR A 291 -7.07 19.93 6.67
C THR A 291 -6.17 18.88 7.35
N ALA A 292 -6.03 18.93 8.68
CA ALA A 292 -5.33 17.89 9.44
C ALA A 292 -6.13 16.59 9.62
N LYS A 293 -7.47 16.67 9.76
CA LYS A 293 -8.37 15.52 9.71
C LYS A 293 -8.33 14.86 8.33
N ASP A 294 -8.32 15.65 7.26
CA ASP A 294 -8.22 15.20 5.87
C ASP A 294 -6.88 14.52 5.62
N LEU A 295 -5.77 15.12 6.06
CA LEU A 295 -4.45 14.51 5.98
C LEU A 295 -4.37 13.20 6.78
N GLN A 296 -4.96 13.11 7.97
CA GLN A 296 -5.05 11.86 8.73
C GLN A 296 -6.02 10.84 8.12
N THR A 297 -7.03 11.27 7.37
CA THR A 297 -7.98 10.38 6.68
C THR A 297 -7.35 9.82 5.41
N GLY A 298 -6.73 10.65 4.59
CA GLY A 298 -5.98 10.21 3.42
C GLY A 298 -4.69 9.45 3.77
N LEU A 299 -4.11 9.63 4.97
CA LEU A 299 -2.99 8.80 5.47
C LEU A 299 -3.45 7.54 6.22
N GLY A 300 -4.61 7.58 6.88
CA GLY A 300 -5.29 6.39 7.42
C GLY A 300 -5.90 5.51 6.32
N SER A 301 -6.27 6.09 5.18
CA SER A 301 -6.59 5.40 3.92
C SER A 301 -5.40 5.35 2.94
N TYR A 302 -4.24 5.86 3.35
CA TYR A 302 -2.94 5.26 3.05
C TYR A 302 -2.66 4.13 4.07
N ALA A 303 -3.72 3.55 4.68
CA ALA A 303 -3.65 2.44 5.63
C ALA A 303 -4.93 1.54 5.92
N GLU A 304 -5.83 0.87 5.15
CA GLU A 304 -6.30 0.41 3.80
C GLU A 304 -5.58 -0.62 2.85
N LEU A 305 -5.44 -0.31 1.56
CA LEU A 305 -4.88 -1.04 0.40
C LEU A 305 -3.76 -2.14 0.51
N LYS A 306 -3.04 -2.39 1.62
CA LYS A 306 -1.58 -2.70 1.48
C LYS A 306 -0.69 -3.49 2.48
N HIS A 307 -1.01 -4.17 3.58
CA HIS A 307 -2.13 -4.78 4.29
C HIS A 307 -2.69 -5.86 3.39
N ASP A 308 -3.78 -5.54 2.73
CA ASP A 308 -4.33 -6.36 1.65
C ASP A 308 -3.28 -6.71 0.57
N THR A 309 -2.33 -5.80 0.31
CA THR A 309 -1.23 -6.04 -0.65
C THR A 309 0.20 -6.09 -0.03
N ILE A 310 0.33 -6.36 1.28
CA ILE A 310 1.62 -6.44 2.02
C ILE A 310 2.63 -7.44 1.44
N LEU A 311 2.15 -8.45 0.73
CA LEU A 311 2.95 -9.53 0.15
C LEU A 311 3.35 -9.26 -1.32
N TYR A 312 2.75 -8.25 -1.96
CA TYR A 312 2.86 -8.03 -3.41
C TYR A 312 3.39 -6.62 -3.74
N ALA A 313 2.85 -5.60 -3.08
CA ALA A 313 3.35 -4.23 -3.13
C ALA A 313 4.60 -4.08 -2.24
N LYS A 314 5.29 -2.93 -2.38
CA LYS A 314 6.02 -2.33 -1.26
C LYS A 314 4.98 -1.67 -0.32
N GLN A 315 5.07 -1.92 0.98
CA GLN A 315 3.95 -2.32 1.87
C GLN A 315 3.24 -1.14 2.60
N GLU A 316 2.23 -1.37 3.47
CA GLU A 316 1.79 -0.65 4.72
C GLU A 316 0.35 -1.16 5.15
N PHE A 317 -0.63 -0.39 5.70
CA PHE A 317 -2.13 -0.65 5.71
C PHE A 317 -2.69 -1.95 6.47
N ALA A 318 -3.97 -2.39 6.81
CA ALA A 318 -5.45 -2.27 6.47
C ALA A 318 -6.53 -2.39 7.68
N ALA A 319 -7.81 -1.85 7.64
CA ALA A 319 -8.78 -1.65 8.80
C ALA A 319 -10.32 -2.08 8.59
N GLU A 320 -11.48 -1.83 9.31
CA GLU A 320 -12.07 -1.14 10.55
C GLU A 320 -13.38 -1.85 11.15
N GLY A 321 -14.04 -1.42 12.27
CA GLY A 321 -15.31 -1.95 12.93
C GLY A 321 -16.37 -0.95 13.53
N GLY A 322 -17.45 -1.37 14.28
CA GLY A 322 -18.66 -0.50 14.57
C GLY A 322 -19.58 -0.69 15.84
N GLY A 323 -20.81 -0.08 15.87
CA GLY A 323 -21.77 -0.09 17.02
C GLY A 323 -23.19 0.55 16.86
N ASP A 324 -24.10 0.35 17.85
CA ASP A 324 -25.60 0.45 17.77
C ASP A 324 -26.29 1.73 18.38
N TRP A 325 -27.59 1.98 18.06
CA TRP A 325 -28.32 3.26 18.21
C TRP A 325 -29.74 3.20 18.84
N THR A 326 -30.42 4.35 18.98
CA THR A 326 -31.84 4.45 19.39
C THR A 326 -32.52 5.69 18.76
N GLU A 327 -33.82 5.59 18.42
CA GLU A 327 -34.51 6.54 17.52
C GLU A 327 -34.67 7.99 18.02
N LEU A 328 -34.13 8.91 17.23
CA LEU A 328 -34.73 10.20 16.86
C LEU A 328 -34.50 10.37 15.33
N HIS A 329 -35.21 11.29 14.68
CA HIS A 329 -34.94 11.67 13.27
C HIS A 329 -34.18 13.02 13.20
N PRO A 330 -32.86 13.07 13.39
CA PRO A 330 -32.07 14.26 13.05
C PRO A 330 -31.91 14.37 11.52
N ARG A 331 -31.38 15.51 11.05
CA ARG A 331 -30.78 15.57 9.71
C ARG A 331 -29.41 14.90 9.76
N HIS A 332 -29.17 13.92 8.92
CA HIS A 332 -27.85 13.31 8.72
C HIS A 332 -27.07 14.04 7.62
N TRP A 333 -25.75 13.87 7.60
CA TRP A 333 -24.82 14.55 6.69
C TRP A 333 -23.76 13.57 6.19
N VAL A 334 -23.40 13.71 4.92
CA VAL A 334 -22.20 13.10 4.32
C VAL A 334 -21.08 14.15 4.28
N GLU A 335 -19.81 13.76 4.34
CA GLU A 335 -18.74 14.71 4.05
C GLU A 335 -18.88 15.20 2.59
N PRO A 336 -18.96 16.51 2.33
CA PRO A 336 -19.30 17.01 1.00
C PRO A 336 -18.11 17.06 0.02
N ASP A 337 -17.27 16.01 0.00
CA ASP A 337 -16.40 15.66 -1.12
C ASP A 337 -17.02 14.52 -1.94
N PRO A 338 -17.79 14.82 -3.01
CA PRO A 338 -18.36 13.78 -3.86
C PRO A 338 -17.31 13.05 -4.71
N ILE A 339 -16.11 13.60 -4.90
CA ILE A 339 -15.11 13.07 -5.85
C ILE A 339 -14.41 11.87 -5.25
N ALA A 340 -14.10 11.88 -3.94
CA ALA A 340 -13.59 10.70 -3.23
C ALA A 340 -14.53 9.49 -3.38
N PHE A 341 -15.82 9.67 -3.04
CA PHE A 341 -16.83 8.60 -3.14
C PHE A 341 -17.08 8.13 -4.58
N GLU A 342 -17.08 9.05 -5.57
CA GLU A 342 -17.22 8.67 -6.98
C GLU A 342 -16.02 7.86 -7.45
N ARG A 343 -14.79 8.30 -7.16
CA ARG A 343 -13.56 7.55 -7.50
C ARG A 343 -13.55 6.17 -6.84
N MET A 344 -13.88 6.07 -5.55
CA MET A 344 -13.94 4.79 -4.84
C MET A 344 -15.01 3.85 -5.44
N SER A 345 -16.15 4.38 -5.90
CA SER A 345 -17.16 3.58 -6.64
C SER A 345 -16.62 3.04 -7.98
N GLN A 346 -15.69 3.77 -8.63
CA GLN A 346 -14.99 3.25 -9.82
C GLN A 346 -13.89 2.23 -9.47
N VAL A 347 -13.20 2.35 -8.33
CA VAL A 347 -12.25 1.33 -7.84
C VAL A 347 -12.95 -0.03 -7.69
N ALA A 348 -14.11 -0.05 -7.03
CA ALA A 348 -14.92 -1.26 -6.89
C ALA A 348 -15.45 -1.78 -8.24
N ALA A 349 -15.79 -0.90 -9.20
CA ALA A 349 -16.20 -1.28 -10.56
C ALA A 349 -15.05 -1.91 -11.36
N LEU A 350 -13.83 -1.37 -11.23
CA LEU A 350 -12.62 -1.87 -11.85
C LEU A 350 -12.29 -3.27 -11.31
N LEU A 351 -12.27 -3.43 -9.97
CA LEU A 351 -12.04 -4.71 -9.31
C LEU A 351 -13.06 -5.79 -9.75
N GLN A 352 -14.36 -5.47 -9.71
CA GLN A 352 -15.45 -6.37 -10.11
C GLN A 352 -15.27 -6.85 -11.57
N SER A 353 -15.09 -5.91 -12.50
CA SER A 353 -14.93 -6.25 -13.92
C SER A 353 -13.63 -7.00 -14.23
N GLY A 354 -12.52 -6.64 -13.57
CA GLY A 354 -11.22 -7.29 -13.75
C GLY A 354 -11.12 -8.71 -13.17
N LEU A 355 -11.81 -8.99 -12.04
CA LEU A 355 -11.92 -10.35 -11.49
C LEU A 355 -12.92 -11.20 -12.28
N THR A 356 -14.05 -10.63 -12.72
CA THR A 356 -15.02 -11.28 -13.61
C THR A 356 -14.36 -11.72 -14.92
N GLY A 357 -13.59 -10.83 -15.56
CA GLY A 357 -12.86 -11.12 -16.80
C GLY A 357 -11.77 -12.21 -16.66
N ARG A 358 -11.38 -12.55 -15.43
CA ARG A 358 -10.43 -13.62 -15.10
C ARG A 358 -11.09 -14.90 -14.58
N GLY A 359 -12.41 -14.89 -14.35
CA GLY A 359 -13.15 -16.01 -13.76
C GLY A 359 -12.84 -16.26 -12.27
N LEU A 360 -12.44 -15.22 -11.54
CA LEU A 360 -11.99 -15.29 -10.14
C LEU A 360 -13.00 -14.73 -9.13
N LEU A 361 -14.11 -14.18 -9.60
CA LEU A 361 -15.16 -13.59 -8.76
C LEU A 361 -16.27 -14.62 -8.52
N THR A 362 -16.72 -14.80 -7.28
CA THR A 362 -17.87 -15.66 -6.98
C THR A 362 -19.18 -14.88 -7.07
N ASP A 363 -20.30 -15.61 -7.16
CA ASP A 363 -21.65 -15.05 -7.04
C ASP A 363 -21.89 -14.27 -5.73
N ALA A 364 -21.06 -14.42 -4.69
CA ALA A 364 -21.12 -13.64 -3.47
C ALA A 364 -20.38 -12.30 -3.64
N ASP A 365 -19.12 -12.36 -4.06
CA ASP A 365 -18.23 -11.20 -4.23
C ASP A 365 -18.75 -10.23 -5.30
N ASP A 366 -19.37 -10.74 -6.38
CA ASP A 366 -20.01 -9.92 -7.41
C ASP A 366 -21.17 -9.08 -6.87
N ARG A 367 -21.94 -9.64 -5.92
CA ARG A 367 -22.99 -8.89 -5.22
C ARG A 367 -22.42 -7.93 -4.20
N LEU A 368 -21.43 -8.33 -3.40
CA LEU A 368 -20.72 -7.45 -2.46
C LEU A 368 -20.15 -6.21 -3.17
N LEU A 369 -19.45 -6.39 -4.29
CA LEU A 369 -18.92 -5.27 -5.08
C LEU A 369 -20.04 -4.46 -5.75
N GLY A 370 -21.14 -5.08 -6.16
CA GLY A 370 -22.35 -4.37 -6.62
C GLY A 370 -22.95 -3.46 -5.54
N ASP A 371 -23.20 -4.02 -4.36
CA ASP A 371 -23.78 -3.33 -3.20
C ASP A 371 -22.87 -2.19 -2.71
N LEU A 372 -21.55 -2.42 -2.66
CA LEU A 372 -20.53 -1.41 -2.34
C LEU A 372 -20.53 -0.25 -3.35
N ARG A 373 -20.66 -0.56 -4.65
CA ARG A 373 -20.73 0.47 -5.71
C ARG A 373 -22.00 1.31 -5.59
N GLU A 374 -23.15 0.70 -5.34
CA GLU A 374 -24.41 1.43 -5.13
C GLU A 374 -24.36 2.28 -3.85
N PHE A 375 -23.75 1.78 -2.78
CA PHE A 375 -23.50 2.51 -1.53
C PHE A 375 -22.63 3.76 -1.77
N LEU A 376 -21.46 3.59 -2.39
CA LEU A 376 -20.52 4.69 -2.67
C LEU A 376 -21.10 5.71 -3.68
N ALA A 377 -21.79 5.25 -4.73
CA ALA A 377 -22.44 6.14 -5.68
C ALA A 377 -23.59 6.94 -5.04
N ARG A 378 -24.28 6.38 -4.03
CA ARG A 378 -25.27 7.11 -3.24
C ARG A 378 -24.62 8.17 -2.35
N LEU A 379 -23.48 7.86 -1.70
CA LEU A 379 -22.71 8.86 -0.95
C LEU A 379 -22.19 9.99 -1.85
N ALA A 380 -21.61 9.67 -3.01
CA ALA A 380 -21.16 10.66 -3.99
C ALA A 380 -22.28 11.60 -4.42
N ARG A 381 -23.48 11.07 -4.72
CA ARG A 381 -24.65 11.91 -5.01
C ARG A 381 -25.02 12.79 -3.82
N LEU A 382 -25.10 12.24 -2.61
CA LEU A 382 -25.53 12.99 -1.42
C LEU A 382 -24.54 14.10 -1.05
N ALA A 383 -23.23 13.82 -1.06
CA ALA A 383 -22.18 14.81 -0.93
C ALA A 383 -22.31 15.93 -1.98
N GLY A 384 -22.58 15.59 -3.24
CA GLY A 384 -22.80 16.58 -4.32
C GLY A 384 -24.13 17.34 -4.22
N ASP A 385 -25.18 16.72 -3.69
CA ASP A 385 -26.46 17.36 -3.36
C ASP A 385 -26.24 18.39 -2.24
N GLU A 386 -25.60 18.00 -1.14
CA GLU A 386 -25.31 18.84 0.03
C GLU A 386 -24.30 19.97 -0.28
N LEU A 387 -23.20 19.69 -0.98
CA LEU A 387 -22.22 20.69 -1.45
C LEU A 387 -22.87 21.78 -2.31
N SER A 388 -23.84 21.40 -3.15
CA SER A 388 -24.60 22.32 -3.99
C SER A 388 -25.76 23.04 -3.26
N GLY A 389 -25.91 22.82 -1.95
CA GLY A 389 -26.96 23.44 -1.12
C GLY A 389 -28.37 22.92 -1.42
N ARG A 390 -28.50 21.72 -1.99
CA ARG A 390 -29.80 21.07 -2.23
C ARG A 390 -30.19 20.21 -1.03
N ALA A 391 -31.48 20.21 -0.69
CA ALA A 391 -32.02 19.33 0.33
C ALA A 391 -32.06 17.88 -0.18
N ILE A 392 -31.66 16.92 0.67
CA ILE A 392 -31.78 15.49 0.38
C ILE A 392 -33.21 15.00 0.60
N SER A 393 -33.56 13.81 0.11
CA SER A 393 -34.88 13.23 0.34
C SER A 393 -35.03 12.65 1.75
N THR A 394 -36.26 12.50 2.25
CA THR A 394 -36.51 11.79 3.52
C THR A 394 -35.98 10.35 3.44
N ASP A 395 -36.16 9.67 2.32
CA ASP A 395 -35.68 8.30 2.07
C ASP A 395 -34.13 8.20 2.03
N ASP A 396 -33.44 9.31 1.77
CA ASP A 396 -31.98 9.44 1.92
C ASP A 396 -31.59 9.71 3.37
N ASN A 397 -32.27 10.62 4.06
CA ASN A 397 -32.01 10.89 5.47
C ASN A 397 -32.24 9.65 6.35
N ASP A 398 -33.34 8.94 6.14
CA ASP A 398 -33.68 7.71 6.84
C ASP A 398 -32.86 6.50 6.36
N TRP A 399 -32.03 6.64 5.31
CA TRP A 399 -30.99 5.68 4.95
C TRP A 399 -29.65 6.02 5.63
N LEU A 400 -29.24 7.29 5.61
CA LEU A 400 -28.07 7.77 6.36
C LEU A 400 -28.21 7.49 7.87
N GLY A 401 -29.42 7.62 8.43
CA GLY A 401 -29.71 7.23 9.82
C GLY A 401 -29.61 5.75 10.13
N ARG A 402 -29.38 4.90 9.12
CA ARG A 402 -29.11 3.45 9.25
C ARG A 402 -27.79 3.05 8.60
N ILE A 403 -26.92 4.00 8.23
CA ILE A 403 -25.72 3.72 7.45
C ILE A 403 -24.74 2.77 8.17
N GLY A 404 -24.66 2.82 9.50
CA GLY A 404 -23.85 1.87 10.28
C GLY A 404 -24.23 0.41 10.03
N SER A 405 -25.53 0.11 9.84
CA SER A 405 -26.00 -1.24 9.49
C SER A 405 -25.74 -1.61 8.03
N ALA A 406 -25.62 -0.63 7.13
CA ALA A 406 -25.19 -0.87 5.75
C ALA A 406 -23.68 -1.13 5.68
N MET A 407 -22.86 -0.39 6.45
CA MET A 407 -21.41 -0.61 6.57
C MET A 407 -21.11 -1.93 7.28
N GLU A 408 -21.79 -2.24 8.38
CA GLU A 408 -21.75 -3.56 9.06
C GLU A 408 -22.13 -4.70 8.11
N GLY A 409 -23.15 -4.51 7.27
CA GLY A 409 -23.56 -5.48 6.26
C GLY A 409 -22.49 -5.74 5.19
N LEU A 410 -21.79 -4.69 4.74
CA LEU A 410 -20.67 -4.80 3.80
C LEU A 410 -19.46 -5.48 4.48
N TRP A 411 -19.05 -5.01 5.66
CA TRP A 411 -17.94 -5.58 6.46
C TRP A 411 -18.15 -7.07 6.76
N TYR A 412 -19.34 -7.45 7.21
CA TYR A 412 -19.67 -8.84 7.50
C TYR A 412 -19.62 -9.70 6.22
N ALA A 413 -20.11 -9.17 5.10
CA ALA A 413 -20.07 -9.86 3.80
C ALA A 413 -18.67 -9.96 3.19
N SER A 414 -17.72 -9.08 3.57
CA SER A 414 -16.30 -9.17 3.19
C SER A 414 -15.44 -9.98 4.17
N SER A 415 -15.97 -10.36 5.34
CA SER A 415 -15.21 -11.02 6.41
C SER A 415 -15.13 -12.55 6.26
N ASP A 416 -14.08 -13.16 6.82
CA ASP A 416 -13.94 -14.62 6.98
C ASP A 416 -14.90 -15.18 8.07
N ALA A 417 -16.17 -14.73 8.10
CA ALA A 417 -17.16 -15.15 9.10
C ALA A 417 -17.45 -16.65 9.04
N ASP A 418 -17.38 -17.32 10.19
CA ASP A 418 -17.66 -18.75 10.32
C ASP A 418 -19.11 -19.08 9.86
N PRO A 419 -19.32 -19.90 8.81
CA PRO A 419 -20.65 -20.10 8.22
C PRO A 419 -21.66 -20.87 9.09
N GLU A 420 -21.24 -21.52 10.18
CA GLU A 420 -22.15 -22.22 11.10
C GLU A 420 -22.56 -21.37 12.31
N THR A 421 -21.70 -20.45 12.75
CA THR A 421 -21.86 -19.67 13.99
C THR A 421 -22.04 -18.17 13.75
N GLY A 422 -21.67 -17.66 12.58
CA GLY A 422 -21.67 -16.23 12.26
C GLY A 422 -20.62 -15.42 13.02
N ALA A 423 -19.56 -16.09 13.51
CA ALA A 423 -18.48 -15.44 14.26
C ALA A 423 -17.37 -14.97 13.31
N VAL A 424 -17.07 -13.67 13.35
CA VAL A 424 -15.85 -13.08 12.76
C VAL A 424 -14.67 -13.30 13.72
N ALA A 425 -13.46 -13.49 13.18
CA ALA A 425 -12.27 -13.71 14.00
C ALA A 425 -11.93 -12.47 14.84
N SER A 426 -11.38 -12.66 16.04
CA SER A 426 -11.15 -11.55 16.98
C SER A 426 -10.04 -10.56 16.57
N GLY A 427 -9.30 -10.86 15.51
CA GLY A 427 -8.37 -9.91 14.89
C GLY A 427 -9.08 -8.97 13.93
N ASP A 428 -9.95 -9.52 13.08
CA ASP A 428 -10.75 -8.80 12.07
C ASP A 428 -11.87 -7.93 12.70
N ALA A 429 -11.91 -7.86 14.03
CA ALA A 429 -12.80 -7.04 14.84
C ALA A 429 -12.06 -5.93 15.62
N ARG A 430 -10.84 -5.55 15.19
CA ARG A 430 -10.11 -4.37 15.67
C ARG A 430 -9.75 -3.46 14.50
N ASP A 431 -9.96 -2.15 14.69
CA ASP A 431 -9.66 -1.11 13.69
C ASP A 431 -8.17 -0.83 13.48
N ALA A 432 -7.36 -1.15 14.48
CA ALA A 432 -5.94 -0.84 14.52
C ALA A 432 -5.11 -1.86 13.72
N LEU A 433 -4.03 -1.40 13.09
CA LEU A 433 -3.17 -2.20 12.21
C LEU A 433 -1.74 -1.64 12.13
N ILE A 434 -0.80 -2.41 11.56
CA ILE A 434 0.56 -1.95 11.28
C ILE A 434 1.20 -2.70 10.09
N ALA A 435 2.13 -2.07 9.38
CA ALA A 435 3.02 -2.75 8.44
C ALA A 435 4.34 -1.99 8.20
N ASP A 436 5.03 -2.17 7.06
CA ASP A 436 6.33 -1.52 6.78
C ASP A 436 6.58 -1.12 5.30
N ILE A 437 6.53 0.19 4.96
CA ILE A 437 6.82 0.66 3.58
C ILE A 437 8.29 0.45 3.21
N GLY A 438 9.20 0.59 4.18
CA GLY A 438 10.59 0.91 3.86
C GLY A 438 11.59 0.67 4.98
N ARG A 439 12.88 0.75 4.63
CA ARG A 439 13.97 0.54 5.58
C ARG A 439 15.26 1.28 5.23
N THR A 440 15.98 1.71 6.25
CA THR A 440 17.39 2.11 6.16
C THR A 440 18.30 0.92 6.43
N THR A 441 19.60 1.16 6.66
CA THR A 441 20.50 0.16 7.24
C THR A 441 20.06 -0.28 8.65
N PHE A 442 19.55 0.64 9.48
CA PHE A 442 19.35 0.45 10.94
C PHE A 442 17.90 0.51 11.42
N LYS A 443 16.96 0.93 10.58
CA LYS A 443 15.54 1.07 10.93
C LYS A 443 14.59 0.57 9.86
N TYR A 444 13.38 0.19 10.28
CA TYR A 444 12.19 0.10 9.44
C TYR A 444 11.38 1.40 9.58
N LEU A 445 10.61 1.77 8.55
CA LEU A 445 9.54 2.75 8.63
C LEU A 445 8.24 1.96 8.70
N GLU A 446 7.48 2.18 9.77
CA GLU A 446 6.22 1.48 10.05
C GLU A 446 5.13 2.55 10.19
N ILE A 447 3.96 2.33 9.60
CA ILE A 447 2.79 3.21 9.72
C ILE A 447 1.56 2.38 10.07
N GLY A 448 0.50 3.04 10.56
CA GLY A 448 -0.76 2.35 10.83
C GLY A 448 -1.79 3.18 11.55
N THR A 449 -2.89 2.52 11.93
CA THR A 449 -4.05 3.12 12.61
C THR A 449 -4.12 2.67 14.07
N GLY A 450 -4.74 3.48 14.92
CA GLY A 450 -5.26 3.07 16.23
C GLY A 450 -6.75 2.79 16.18
N ALA A 451 -7.42 2.91 17.33
CA ALA A 451 -8.88 2.92 17.38
C ALA A 451 -9.46 4.25 16.84
N ILE A 452 -10.70 4.23 16.37
CA ILE A 452 -11.40 5.42 15.86
C ILE A 452 -11.50 6.55 16.91
N ASP A 453 -10.98 7.73 16.54
CA ASP A 453 -11.16 8.99 17.27
C ASP A 453 -12.51 9.63 16.87
N GLN A 454 -12.99 10.66 17.59
CA GLN A 454 -14.29 11.28 17.30
C GLN A 454 -14.19 12.78 16.99
N ILE A 455 -14.74 13.18 15.83
CA ILE A 455 -14.89 14.58 15.42
C ILE A 455 -16.29 15.10 15.75
N LEU A 456 -16.40 16.39 16.07
CA LEU A 456 -17.67 17.10 16.29
C LEU A 456 -17.77 18.28 15.32
N VAL A 457 -18.74 18.23 14.41
CA VAL A 457 -18.90 19.18 13.30
C VAL A 457 -20.16 20.01 13.48
N LEU A 458 -20.06 21.33 13.28
CA LEU A 458 -21.21 22.24 13.27
C LEU A 458 -21.77 22.39 11.85
N VAL A 459 -22.80 21.63 11.54
CA VAL A 459 -23.44 21.56 10.21
C VAL A 459 -24.82 22.23 10.22
N PRO A 460 -25.33 22.74 9.09
CA PRO A 460 -26.66 23.35 9.06
C PRO A 460 -27.80 22.32 9.15
N ASP A 461 -29.03 22.80 9.32
CA ASP A 461 -30.27 22.02 9.12
C ASP A 461 -31.10 22.57 7.95
N ASP A 462 -32.10 21.81 7.48
CA ASP A 462 -33.02 22.22 6.40
C ASP A 462 -33.87 23.47 6.68
N THR A 463 -33.74 24.07 7.87
CA THR A 463 -34.40 25.33 8.26
C THR A 463 -33.42 26.51 8.36
N GLY A 464 -32.14 26.30 8.05
CA GLY A 464 -31.10 27.33 8.12
C GLY A 464 -30.59 27.61 9.55
N ARG A 465 -30.81 26.70 10.50
CA ARG A 465 -30.13 26.69 11.80
C ARG A 465 -28.87 25.84 11.72
N PHE A 466 -28.19 25.65 12.85
CA PHE A 466 -27.07 24.72 12.99
C PHE A 466 -27.38 23.63 14.02
N GLN A 467 -26.79 22.44 13.79
CA GLN A 467 -26.80 21.27 14.66
C GLN A 467 -25.35 20.74 14.81
N VAL A 468 -25.11 19.90 15.81
CA VAL A 468 -23.81 19.22 15.98
C VAL A 468 -23.93 17.77 15.55
N ALA A 469 -23.05 17.36 14.65
CA ALA A 469 -22.95 15.98 14.16
C ALA A 469 -21.61 15.35 14.61
N ILE A 470 -21.61 14.06 14.95
CA ILE A 470 -20.42 13.28 15.37
C ILE A 470 -19.99 12.34 14.24
N GLY A 471 -18.71 12.34 13.87
CA GLY A 471 -18.13 11.33 12.97
C GLY A 471 -17.00 10.55 13.65
N GLY A 472 -16.69 9.37 13.12
CA GLY A 472 -15.39 8.72 13.35
C GLY A 472 -14.30 9.41 12.50
N VAL A 473 -13.06 9.36 12.97
CA VAL A 473 -11.87 9.81 12.22
C VAL A 473 -10.68 8.89 12.52
N TYR A 474 -9.90 8.58 11.48
CA TYR A 474 -8.69 7.77 11.58
C TYR A 474 -7.70 8.34 12.61
N SER A 475 -7.06 7.44 13.36
CA SER A 475 -5.96 7.75 14.25
C SER A 475 -4.62 7.30 13.65
N TYR A 476 -4.10 8.07 12.70
CA TYR A 476 -2.87 7.72 11.96
C TYR A 476 -1.58 7.86 12.78
N TYR A 477 -0.67 6.90 12.64
CA TYR A 477 0.66 6.82 13.22
C TYR A 477 1.73 6.55 12.15
N GLU A 478 2.92 7.10 12.35
CA GLU A 478 4.08 6.92 11.47
C GLU A 478 5.36 6.98 12.30
N PHE A 479 6.24 5.99 12.21
CA PHE A 479 7.48 6.00 12.99
C PHE A 479 8.62 5.15 12.42
N TRP A 480 9.83 5.64 12.62
CA TRP A 480 11.07 4.95 12.27
C TRP A 480 11.55 4.03 13.42
N ARG A 481 11.17 2.75 13.35
CA ARG A 481 11.44 1.68 14.35
C ARG A 481 12.86 1.10 14.23
N PRO A 482 13.62 0.91 15.33
CA PRO A 482 14.93 0.23 15.32
C PRO A 482 14.81 -1.25 14.89
N LYS A 483 15.68 -1.73 14.00
CA LYS A 483 15.62 -3.11 13.48
C LYS A 483 15.80 -4.19 14.54
N GLU A 484 16.49 -3.86 15.62
CA GLU A 484 16.73 -4.73 16.77
C GLU A 484 15.44 -5.14 17.50
N LEU A 485 14.33 -4.43 17.23
CA LEU A 485 12.99 -4.72 17.76
C LEU A 485 12.10 -5.48 16.76
N GLY A 486 12.64 -5.89 15.60
CA GLY A 486 11.89 -6.51 14.50
C GLY A 486 10.88 -5.58 13.84
N ARG A 487 10.21 -6.07 12.78
CA ARG A 487 8.96 -5.50 12.28
C ARG A 487 7.82 -5.88 13.21
N LEU A 488 6.81 -5.03 13.35
CA LEU A 488 5.58 -5.39 14.05
C LEU A 488 4.70 -6.39 13.27
N THR A 489 3.77 -6.99 14.00
CA THR A 489 2.49 -7.54 13.53
C THR A 489 1.36 -6.78 14.20
N ASP A 490 0.13 -6.92 13.72
CA ASP A 490 -1.03 -6.25 14.30
C ASP A 490 -1.19 -6.59 15.79
N GLU A 491 -0.93 -7.83 16.20
CA GLU A 491 -0.98 -8.24 17.62
C GLU A 491 0.09 -7.55 18.48
N GLU A 492 1.28 -7.31 17.93
CA GLU A 492 2.35 -6.56 18.61
C GLU A 492 2.04 -5.05 18.66
N TRP A 493 1.31 -4.53 17.68
CA TRP A 493 0.89 -3.12 17.62
C TRP A 493 -0.33 -2.82 18.50
N TRP A 494 -1.35 -3.68 18.49
CA TRP A 494 -2.45 -3.64 19.45
C TRP A 494 -1.93 -3.62 20.88
N LYS A 495 -0.87 -4.40 21.17
CA LYS A 495 -0.22 -4.34 22.48
C LYS A 495 0.43 -2.99 22.79
N LEU A 496 1.06 -2.33 21.82
CA LEU A 496 1.63 -0.99 22.01
C LEU A 496 0.54 0.07 22.23
N LEU A 497 -0.61 -0.04 21.57
CA LEU A 497 -1.78 0.80 21.81
C LEU A 497 -2.39 0.54 23.20
N ASP A 498 -2.69 -0.72 23.53
CA ASP A 498 -3.31 -1.14 24.80
C ASP A 498 -2.42 -0.83 26.02
N ASP A 499 -1.08 -0.90 25.89
CA ASP A 499 -0.12 -0.53 26.93
C ASP A 499 0.08 1.01 27.06
N GLY A 500 -0.47 1.81 26.14
CA GLY A 500 -0.24 3.27 26.08
C GLY A 500 1.20 3.64 25.67
N ALA A 501 1.85 2.79 24.86
CA ALA A 501 3.25 2.88 24.45
C ALA A 501 3.45 3.19 22.95
N ALA A 502 2.36 3.43 22.22
CA ALA A 502 2.40 3.90 20.83
C ALA A 502 3.06 5.31 20.71
N PRO A 503 3.77 5.62 19.61
CA PRO A 503 4.39 6.93 19.39
C PRO A 503 3.39 8.09 19.28
N ASP A 504 3.90 9.33 19.40
CA ASP A 504 3.09 10.54 19.17
C ASP A 504 2.57 10.59 17.72
N ARG A 505 1.28 10.94 17.54
CA ARG A 505 0.66 11.10 16.21
C ARG A 505 1.14 12.37 15.50
N LEU A 506 1.13 12.34 14.17
CA LEU A 506 1.75 13.37 13.32
C LEU A 506 1.16 14.79 13.44
N ALA A 507 -0.06 14.94 13.94
CA ALA A 507 -0.63 16.24 14.32
C ALA A 507 -1.60 16.13 15.52
N PRO A 508 -1.28 16.70 16.70
CA PRO A 508 -2.17 16.75 17.86
C PRO A 508 -3.22 17.87 17.71
N MET A 509 -4.09 17.76 16.69
CA MET A 509 -5.21 18.68 16.45
C MET A 509 -6.61 18.05 16.59
N ILE A 510 -6.67 16.73 16.81
CA ILE A 510 -7.86 16.07 17.35
C ILE A 510 -7.69 16.04 18.88
N LEU A 511 -8.75 16.36 19.62
CA LEU A 511 -8.70 16.45 21.09
C LEU A 511 -8.40 15.07 21.68
N PRO A 512 -7.36 14.90 22.53
CA PRO A 512 -7.14 13.63 23.22
C PRO A 512 -8.35 13.31 24.08
N ASN A 513 -8.87 12.07 23.95
CA ASN A 513 -10.04 11.59 24.67
C ASN A 513 -9.87 11.85 26.19
N PRO A 514 -10.62 12.77 26.82
CA PRO A 514 -10.26 13.28 28.15
C PRO A 514 -10.44 12.27 29.29
N ASP A 515 -11.35 11.31 29.12
CA ASP A 515 -11.83 10.44 30.19
C ASP A 515 -11.82 8.96 29.74
N GLY A 516 -10.76 8.24 30.11
CA GLY A 516 -10.66 6.77 29.99
C GLY A 516 -11.55 6.03 30.99
N GLY A 517 -12.86 6.29 30.99
CA GLY A 517 -13.81 5.69 31.92
C GLY A 517 -15.28 5.86 31.51
N GLU A 518 -16.11 4.89 31.89
CA GLU A 518 -17.55 4.88 31.58
C GLU A 518 -18.29 6.13 32.12
N ARG A 519 -19.05 6.85 31.27
CA ARG A 519 -20.48 7.21 31.50
C ARG A 519 -21.13 8.06 30.39
N HIS A 520 -22.42 7.74 30.16
CA HIS A 520 -23.52 8.58 29.66
C HIS A 520 -23.22 9.84 28.82
N ARG A 521 -23.55 9.77 27.52
CA ARG A 521 -23.62 10.92 26.60
C ARG A 521 -24.95 11.71 26.74
N PRO A 522 -24.97 13.05 26.52
CA PRO A 522 -26.20 13.84 26.44
C PRO A 522 -27.02 13.60 25.14
N ALA A 523 -28.35 13.66 25.25
CA ALA A 523 -29.28 13.17 24.22
C ALA A 523 -29.66 14.20 23.12
N TRP A 524 -28.70 14.75 22.35
CA TRP A 524 -29.00 15.71 21.27
C TRP A 524 -28.02 15.72 20.07
N GLN A 525 -27.19 14.69 19.89
CA GLN A 525 -26.16 14.66 18.85
C GLN A 525 -26.68 13.98 17.56
N ALA A 526 -26.38 14.55 16.39
CA ALA A 526 -26.60 13.91 15.09
C ALA A 526 -25.37 13.07 14.66
N ALA A 527 -25.49 12.27 13.60
CA ALA A 527 -24.35 11.57 13.00
C ALA A 527 -23.78 12.35 11.80
N PHE A 528 -22.46 12.32 11.67
CA PHE A 528 -21.63 12.82 10.57
C PHE A 528 -20.85 11.64 9.98
N LEU A 529 -20.51 11.71 8.71
CA LEU A 529 -19.69 10.71 8.02
C LEU A 529 -18.42 11.37 7.50
N VAL A 530 -17.32 10.62 7.54
CA VAL A 530 -16.02 10.94 6.97
C VAL A 530 -15.75 9.93 5.84
N PRO A 531 -15.04 10.29 4.75
CA PRO A 531 -14.72 9.38 3.65
C PRO A 531 -13.82 8.20 4.05
#